data_AF-A0A167TLX6-F1
#
_entry.id   AF-A0A167TLX6-F1
#
_cell.length_a   1.000
_cell.length_b   1.000
_cell.length_c   1.000
_cell.angle_alpha   90.00
_cell.angle_beta   90.00
_cell.angle_gamma   90.00
#
_symmetry.space_group_name_H-M   'P 1'
#
loop_
_entity.id
_entity.type
_entity.pdbx_description
1 polymer ?
#
loop_
_entity_poly.entity_id
_entity_poly.type
_entity_poly.pdbx_seq_one_letter_code
_entity_poly.pdbx_strand_id
1 'polypeptide(L)' 'NGDGGWSSADSRARDFVAQLAIPELVKRQLWLHAQAQLPRLRWLCLQDSPVGVRDADYTSLFPAGMNV' A
#
# COMPACT_ATOMS: atom_id res chain seq x y z
N ASN A 1 -14.71 -10.25 -1.08
CA ASN A 1 -16.11 -10.24 -1.52
C ASN A 1 -16.51 -8.89 -2.13
N GLY A 2 -15.58 -7.95 -2.34
CA GLY A 2 -15.82 -6.77 -3.18
C GLY A 2 -16.93 -5.80 -2.74
N ASP A 3 -17.32 -5.80 -1.45
CA ASP A 3 -18.40 -4.97 -0.94
C ASP A 3 -18.10 -3.47 -1.04
N GLY A 4 -19.13 -2.62 -0.97
CA GLY A 4 -18.97 -1.15 -0.93
C GLY A 4 -18.44 -0.52 -2.23
N GLY A 5 -18.68 -1.16 -3.39
CA GLY A 5 -18.23 -0.66 -4.70
C GLY A 5 -16.88 -1.21 -5.16
N TRP A 6 -16.27 -2.11 -4.39
CA TRP A 6 -14.93 -2.65 -4.68
C TRP A 6 -14.93 -3.90 -5.57
N SER A 7 -16.07 -4.31 -6.14
CA SER A 7 -16.21 -5.58 -6.87
C SER A 7 -15.20 -5.76 -8.01
N SER A 8 -14.99 -4.71 -8.82
CA SER A 8 -14.02 -4.75 -9.93
C SER A 8 -12.55 -4.77 -9.46
N ALA A 9 -12.27 -4.18 -8.29
CA ALA A 9 -10.95 -4.19 -7.69
C ALA A 9 -10.67 -5.55 -7.03
N ASP A 10 -11.65 -6.14 -6.33
CA ASP A 10 -11.59 -7.47 -5.72
C ASP A 10 -11.34 -8.55 -6.77
N SER A 11 -12.04 -8.51 -7.91
CA SER A 11 -11.79 -9.42 -9.04
C SER A 11 -10.35 -9.34 -9.55
N ARG A 12 -9.87 -8.14 -9.90
CA ARG A 12 -8.50 -7.95 -10.41
C ARG A 12 -7.43 -8.34 -9.38
N ALA A 13 -7.68 -8.07 -8.10
CA ALA A 13 -6.77 -8.45 -7.02
C ALA A 13 -6.67 -9.98 -6.88
N ARG A 14 -7.79 -10.71 -6.97
CA ARG A 14 -7.81 -12.17 -6.94
C ARG A 14 -7.04 -12.76 -8.11
N ASP A 15 -7.25 -12.25 -9.32
CA ASP A 15 -6.56 -12.70 -10.54
C ASP A 15 -5.04 -12.50 -10.46
N PHE A 16 -4.60 -11.38 -9.85
CA PHE A 16 -3.19 -11.11 -9.63
C PHE A 16 -2.59 -11.99 -8.53
N VAL A 17 -3.27 -12.14 -7.38
CA VAL A 17 -2.80 -12.94 -6.25
C VAL A 17 -2.71 -14.43 -6.61
N ALA A 18 -3.60 -14.93 -7.46
CA ALA A 18 -3.58 -16.31 -7.94
C ALA A 18 -2.29 -16.69 -8.70
N GLN A 19 -1.54 -15.70 -9.20
CA GLN A 19 -0.29 -15.91 -9.94
C GLN A 19 0.97 -15.88 -9.05
N LEU A 20 0.84 -15.55 -7.76
CA LEU A 20 1.97 -15.42 -6.84
C LEU A 20 2.30 -16.77 -6.15
N ALA A 21 3.58 -17.02 -5.92
CA ALA A 21 4.02 -18.22 -5.19
C ALA A 21 3.80 -18.05 -3.67
N ILE A 22 3.58 -19.16 -2.93
CA ILE A 22 3.37 -19.13 -1.46
C ILE A 22 4.45 -18.33 -0.70
N PRO A 23 5.76 -18.45 -1.02
CA PRO A 23 6.79 -17.64 -0.36
C PRO A 23 6.65 -16.12 -0.63
N GLU A 24 6.12 -15.72 -1.78
CA GLU A 24 5.89 -14.31 -2.14
C GLU A 24 4.71 -13.72 -1.34
N LEU A 25 3.68 -14.52 -1.05
CA LEU A 25 2.54 -14.12 -0.24
C LEU A 25 2.93 -13.85 1.22
N VAL A 26 3.73 -14.75 1.81
CA VAL A 26 4.19 -14.60 3.21
C VAL A 26 5.11 -13.39 3.36
N LYS A 27 5.97 -13.12 2.37
CA LYS A 27 6.88 -11.95 2.40
C LYS A 27 6.13 -10.61 2.36
N ARG A 28 4.94 -10.55 1.74
CA ARG A 28 4.11 -9.33 1.68
C ARG A 28 3.56 -8.92 3.04
N GLN A 29 3.25 -9.89 3.90
CA GLN A 29 2.58 -9.62 5.17
C GLN A 29 3.52 -9.00 6.23
N LEU A 30 4.83 -9.04 6.03
CA LEU A 30 5.81 -8.82 7.12
C LEU A 30 6.44 -7.41 7.19
N TRP A 31 6.18 -6.46 6.28
CA TRP A 31 6.99 -5.23 6.23
C TRP A 31 6.18 -3.94 6.14
N LEU A 32 6.02 -3.28 7.30
CA LEU A 32 5.43 -1.95 7.49
C LEU A 32 6.40 -0.80 7.16
N HIS A 33 7.70 -1.08 7.06
CA HIS A 33 8.73 -0.08 6.79
C HIS A 33 9.67 -0.60 5.70
N ALA A 34 9.52 -0.02 4.51
CA ALA A 34 10.46 -0.08 3.40
C ALA A 34 10.83 -1.48 2.85
N GLN A 35 10.48 -1.68 1.58
CA GLN A 35 11.18 -2.59 0.66
C GLN A 35 11.02 -4.10 0.90
N ALA A 36 9.77 -4.58 0.94
CA ALA A 36 9.54 -5.91 0.37
C ALA A 36 9.80 -5.82 -1.15
N GLN A 37 11.05 -6.02 -1.58
CA GLN A 37 11.40 -6.28 -2.98
C GLN A 37 10.82 -7.64 -3.36
N LEU A 38 9.51 -7.68 -3.58
CA LEU A 38 8.89 -8.68 -4.42
C LEU A 38 9.30 -8.29 -5.85
N PRO A 39 10.06 -9.13 -6.57
CA PRO A 39 10.52 -8.79 -7.92
C PRO A 39 9.38 -8.38 -8.86
N ARG A 40 8.17 -8.89 -8.61
CA ARG A 40 6.93 -8.59 -9.35
C ARG A 40 6.08 -7.45 -8.78
N LEU A 41 6.36 -6.98 -7.56
CA LEU A 41 5.55 -5.98 -6.84
C LEU A 41 6.39 -4.74 -6.50
N ARG A 42 7.11 -4.23 -7.51
CA ARG A 42 8.01 -3.06 -7.42
C ARG A 42 7.29 -1.71 -7.39
N TRP A 43 5.95 -1.70 -7.43
CA TRP A 43 5.12 -0.52 -7.62
C TRP A 43 4.49 0.01 -6.32
N LEU A 44 4.80 -0.59 -5.17
CA LEU A 44 4.24 -0.18 -3.88
C LEU A 44 5.30 0.48 -2.99
N CYS A 45 5.07 1.73 -2.62
CA CYS A 45 5.84 2.47 -1.62
C CYS A 45 4.87 2.92 -0.51
N LEU A 46 5.23 2.66 0.75
CA LEU A 46 4.48 3.14 1.90
C LEU A 46 5.18 4.38 2.45
N GLN A 47 4.43 5.46 2.64
CA GLN A 47 4.97 6.75 3.07
C GLN A 47 4.07 7.37 4.14
N ASP A 48 4.67 7.75 5.26
CA ASP A 48 4.02 8.57 6.29
C ASP A 48 3.69 9.96 5.70
N SER A 49 2.67 10.69 6.15
CA SER A 49 2.08 10.77 7.49
C SER A 49 0.61 11.26 7.42
N PRO A 50 -0.10 11.37 8.55
CA PRO A 50 -1.46 11.93 8.58
C PRO A 50 -1.58 13.42 8.19
N VAL A 51 -0.48 14.17 8.11
CA VAL A 51 -0.48 15.63 7.86
C VAL A 51 0.31 16.05 6.61
N GLY A 52 0.73 15.08 5.78
CA GLY A 52 1.55 15.33 4.60
C GLY A 52 2.61 14.25 4.41
N VAL A 53 3.44 14.43 3.39
CA VAL A 53 4.52 13.48 3.08
C VAL A 53 5.70 13.73 4.02
N ARG A 54 6.03 12.74 4.84
CA ARG A 54 7.16 12.79 5.78
C ARG A 54 8.49 12.70 5.01
N ASP A 55 9.56 13.29 5.53
CA ASP A 55 10.93 13.13 5.01
C ASP A 55 11.08 13.42 3.50
N ALA A 56 10.29 14.36 2.97
CA ALA A 56 10.33 14.79 1.57
C ALA A 56 10.39 16.32 1.47
N ASP A 57 11.12 16.82 0.47
CA ASP A 57 11.26 18.23 0.13
C ASP A 57 10.17 18.70 -0.85
N TYR A 58 9.90 20.01 -0.87
CA TYR A 58 8.88 20.64 -1.72
C TYR A 58 7.45 20.10 -1.55
N THR A 59 7.09 19.67 -0.33
CA THR A 59 5.75 19.15 0.00
C THR A 59 4.94 20.14 0.84
N SER A 60 3.62 19.98 0.84
CA SER A 60 2.72 20.75 1.71
C SER A 60 2.59 20.11 3.09
N LEU A 61 2.47 20.95 4.13
CA LEU A 61 2.15 20.53 5.49
C LEU A 61 0.72 20.97 5.82
N PHE A 62 -0.15 20.00 6.11
CA PHE A 62 -1.55 20.24 6.45
C PHE A 62 -1.73 20.39 7.97
N PRO A 63 -2.79 21.07 8.43
CA PRO A 63 -3.15 21.09 9.86
C PRO A 63 -3.39 19.68 10.40
N ALA A 64 -3.05 19.46 11.65
CA ALA A 64 -3.35 18.19 12.32
C ALA A 64 -4.87 17.95 12.41
N GLY A 65 -5.29 16.69 12.43
CA GLY A 65 -6.71 16.34 12.51
C GLY A 65 -7.44 16.83 13.78
N MET A 66 -6.69 17.25 14.81
CA MET A 66 -7.26 17.87 16.03
C MET A 66 -7.39 19.40 15.93
N ASN A 67 -6.87 20.01 14.87
CA ASN A 67 -6.92 21.45 14.71
C ASN A 67 -8.34 21.86 14.28
N VAL A 68 -9.03 22.62 15.14
CA VAL A 68 -10.37 23.20 14.91
C VAL A 68 -10.29 24.57 14.25
#